data_AF-A0A5M8Q8W8-F1
#
_entry.id   AF-A0A5M8Q8W8-F1
#
_cell.length_a   1.000
_cell.length_b   1.000
_cell.length_c   1.000
_cell.angle_alpha   90.00
_cell.angle_beta   90.00
_cell.angle_gamma   90.00
#
_symmetry.space_group_name_H-M   'P 1'
#
loop_
_entity.id
_entity.type
_entity.pdbx_description
1 polymer ?
#
loop_
_entity_poly.entity_id
_entity_poly.type
_entity_poly.pdbx_seq_one_letter_code
_entity_poly.pdbx_strand_id
1 'polypeptide(L)'
;MALKLLTAINWFLILLMSGTLGFLSFALFLGTKEGKQKLLLEPITSFLERFLAFGLLGIIGAGVLVLVNLLINRAFLDSEISLKDLAIRSTTIVLGACFIGTLAFLIL
;
A
#
# COMPACT_ATOMS: atom_id res chain seq x y z
N MET A 1 0.56 -26.60 -7.85
CA MET A 1 0.38 -25.63 -8.95
C MET A 1 -0.56 -24.49 -8.56
N ALA A 2 -1.71 -24.79 -7.96
CA ALA A 2 -2.67 -23.80 -7.45
C ALA A 2 -2.08 -22.76 -6.46
N LEU A 3 -1.23 -23.19 -5.52
CA LEU A 3 -0.60 -22.27 -4.56
C LEU A 3 0.30 -21.20 -5.23
N LYS A 4 1.06 -21.57 -6.28
CA LYS A 4 1.92 -20.64 -7.02
C LYS A 4 1.10 -19.61 -7.80
N LEU A 5 -0.01 -20.06 -8.40
CA LEU A 5 -0.96 -19.19 -9.10
C LEU A 5 -1.64 -18.21 -8.14
N LEU A 6 -2.06 -18.68 -6.97
CA LEU A 6 -2.65 -17.83 -5.94
C LEU A 6 -1.69 -16.77 -5.42
N THR A 7 -0.44 -17.17 -5.18
CA THR A 7 0.62 -16.26 -4.78
C THR A 7 0.85 -15.20 -5.84
N ALA A 8 0.85 -15.58 -7.13
CA ALA A 8 0.98 -14.63 -8.24
C ALA A 8 -0.19 -13.65 -8.32
N ILE A 9 -1.42 -14.11 -8.12
CA ILE A 9 -2.62 -13.25 -8.11
C ILE A 9 -2.55 -12.25 -6.94
N ASN A 10 -2.16 -12.70 -5.74
CA ASN A 10 -1.98 -11.80 -4.60
C ASN A 10 -0.92 -10.74 -4.85
N TRP A 11 0.23 -11.14 -5.40
CA TRP A 11 1.27 -10.18 -5.78
C TRP A 11 0.79 -9.18 -6.81
N PHE A 12 0.04 -9.62 -7.81
CA PHE A 12 -0.55 -8.74 -8.81
C PHE A 12 -1.55 -7.75 -8.19
N LEU A 13 -2.41 -8.21 -7.27
CA LEU A 13 -3.36 -7.36 -6.55
C LEU A 13 -2.67 -6.34 -5.65
N ILE A 14 -1.62 -6.75 -4.92
CA ILE A 14 -0.79 -5.84 -4.12
C ILE A 14 -0.19 -4.76 -5.03
N LEU A 15 0.41 -5.16 -6.16
CA LEU A 15 1.10 -4.26 -7.07
C LEU A 15 0.11 -3.28 -7.73
N LEU A 16 -1.08 -3.75 -8.10
CA LEU A 16 -2.15 -2.93 -8.66
C LEU A 16 -2.72 -1.93 -7.63
N MET A 17 -2.93 -2.36 -6.38
CA MET A 17 -3.36 -1.45 -5.30
C MET A 17 -2.29 -0.42 -4.96
N SER A 18 -1.03 -0.83 -4.81
CA SER A 18 0.08 0.09 -4.53
C SER A 18 0.27 1.10 -5.67
N GLY A 19 0.16 0.65 -6.93
CA GLY A 19 0.26 1.52 -8.10
C GLY A 19 -0.88 2.53 -8.20
N THR A 20 -2.13 2.10 -7.98
CA THR A 20 -3.29 3.00 -8.02
C THR A 20 -3.31 4.01 -6.86
N LEU A 21 -2.94 3.59 -5.65
CA LEU A 21 -2.79 4.50 -4.50
C LEU A 21 -1.65 5.51 -4.70
N GLY A 22 -0.50 5.07 -5.25
CA GLY A 22 0.61 5.97 -5.60
C GLY A 22 0.22 6.98 -6.69
N PHE A 23 -0.53 6.56 -7.71
CA PHE A 23 -1.02 7.46 -8.75
C PHE A 23 -2.06 8.46 -8.23
N LEU A 24 -3.03 8.01 -7.42
CA LEU A 24 -4.02 8.89 -6.77
C LEU A 24 -3.35 9.91 -5.84
N SER A 25 -2.29 9.49 -5.14
CA SER A 25 -1.46 10.37 -4.32
C SER A 25 -0.87 11.52 -5.12
N PHE A 26 -0.25 11.19 -6.25
CA PHE A 26 0.32 12.16 -7.17
C PHE A 26 -0.77 13.08 -7.74
N ALA A 27 -1.86 12.51 -8.27
CA ALA A 27 -2.91 13.26 -8.96
C ALA A 27 -3.67 14.24 -8.04
N LEU A 28 -4.02 13.82 -6.81
CA LEU A 28 -4.84 14.63 -5.90
C LEU A 28 -4.04 15.73 -5.18
N PHE A 29 -2.74 15.54 -4.96
CA PHE A 29 -1.93 16.46 -4.14
C PHE A 29 -0.85 17.25 -4.90
N LEU A 30 -0.36 16.82 -6.07
CA LEU A 30 0.52 17.64 -6.93
C LEU A 30 -0.23 18.50 -7.93
N GLY A 31 -1.46 18.10 -8.28
CA GLY A 31 -2.29 18.85 -9.21
C GLY A 31 -2.65 20.24 -8.69
N THR A 32 -2.62 20.45 -7.37
CA THR A 32 -3.03 21.70 -6.73
C THR A 32 -1.83 22.62 -6.42
N LYS A 33 -2.00 23.92 -6.63
CA LYS A 33 -0.97 24.93 -6.33
C LYS A 33 -0.63 24.99 -4.84
N GLU A 34 -1.63 24.77 -3.97
CA GLU A 34 -1.48 24.74 -2.51
C GLU A 34 -0.61 23.57 -2.05
N GLY A 35 -0.77 22.39 -2.65
CA GLY A 35 0.02 21.20 -2.32
C GLY A 35 1.51 21.37 -2.65
N LYS A 36 1.84 22.16 -3.68
CA LYS A 36 3.21 22.53 -4.03
C LYS A 36 3.80 23.59 -3.09
N GLN A 37 3.02 24.60 -2.71
CA GLN A 37 3.47 25.63 -1.76
C GLN A 37 3.72 25.04 -0.36
N LYS A 38 2.83 24.18 0.13
CA LYS A 38 3.03 23.47 1.41
C LYS A 38 4.32 22.65 1.42
N LEU A 39 4.69 22.04 0.29
CA LEU A 39 5.93 21.26 0.21
C LEU A 39 7.19 22.11 0.39
N LEU A 40 7.19 23.31 -0.18
CA LEU A 40 8.33 24.22 -0.15
C LEU A 40 8.48 24.90 1.21
N LEU A 41 7.36 25.22 1.86
CA LEU A 41 7.35 25.90 3.16
C LEU A 41 7.49 24.94 4.33
N GLU A 42 6.92 23.74 4.22
CA GLU A 42 6.78 22.78 5.31
C GLU A 42 6.99 21.32 4.84
N PRO A 43 8.22 20.98 4.42
CA PRO A 43 8.50 19.68 3.79
C PRO A 43 8.25 18.49 4.73
N ILE A 44 8.56 18.62 6.03
CA ILE A 44 8.40 17.55 7.02
C ILE A 44 6.93 17.32 7.35
N THR A 45 6.17 18.38 7.59
CA THR A 45 4.73 18.28 7.91
C THR A 45 3.97 17.75 6.70
N SER A 46 4.28 18.23 5.49
CA SER A 46 3.67 17.72 4.26
C SER A 46 4.04 16.25 3.99
N PHE A 47 5.27 15.84 4.29
CA PHE A 47 5.68 14.44 4.22
C PHE A 47 4.86 13.57 5.17
N LEU A 48 4.70 13.97 6.44
CA LEU A 48 3.92 13.22 7.42
C LEU A 48 2.44 13.13 7.04
N GLU A 49 1.82 14.24 6.62
CA GLU A 49 0.43 14.26 6.15
C GLU A 49 0.22 13.25 5.01
N ARG A 50 1.13 13.24 4.02
CA ARG A 50 1.07 12.33 2.88
C ARG A 50 1.32 10.89 3.31
N PHE A 51 2.39 10.64 4.05
CA PHE A 51 2.74 9.30 4.52
C PHE A 51 1.62 8.69 5.36
N LEU A 52 0.97 9.46 6.23
CA LEU A 52 -0.16 9.00 7.04
C LEU A 52 -1.42 8.77 6.19
N ALA A 53 -1.77 9.68 5.29
CA ALA A 53 -2.95 9.54 4.44
C ALA A 53 -2.85 8.31 3.51
N PHE A 54 -1.72 8.14 2.83
CA PHE A 54 -1.50 7.00 1.94
C PHE A 54 -1.18 5.71 2.71
N GLY A 55 -0.50 5.83 3.85
CA GLY A 55 -0.25 4.70 4.76
C GLY A 55 -1.55 4.10 5.29
N LEU A 56 -2.50 4.93 5.73
CA LEU A 56 -3.83 4.47 6.18
C LEU A 56 -4.60 3.77 5.06
N LEU A 57 -4.66 4.37 3.87
CA LEU A 57 -5.29 3.75 2.70
C LEU A 57 -4.62 2.42 2.31
N GLY A 58 -3.29 2.39 2.36
CA GLY A 58 -2.52 1.18 2.12
C GLY A 58 -2.81 0.09 3.15
N ILE A 59 -2.89 0.42 4.44
CA ILE A 59 -3.22 -0.53 5.51
C ILE A 59 -4.62 -1.11 5.30
N ILE A 60 -5.60 -0.29 4.90
CA ILE A 60 -6.94 -0.77 4.53
C ILE A 60 -6.84 -1.78 3.39
N GLY A 61 -6.07 -1.47 2.34
CA GLY A 61 -5.81 -2.39 1.23
C GLY A 61 -5.14 -3.71 1.65
N ALA A 62 -4.14 -3.63 2.54
CA ALA A 62 -3.51 -4.82 3.13
C ALA A 62 -4.52 -5.66 3.92
N GLY A 63 -5.42 -5.02 4.68
CA GLY A 63 -6.51 -5.69 5.40
C GLY A 63 -7.46 -6.45 4.47
N VAL A 64 -7.87 -5.83 3.35
CA VAL A 64 -8.68 -6.49 2.32
C VAL A 64 -7.95 -7.70 1.73
N LEU A 65 -6.65 -7.57 1.44
CA LEU A 65 -5.81 -8.66 0.95
C LEU A 65 -5.69 -9.82 1.93
N VAL A 66 -5.52 -9.54 3.22
CA VAL A 66 -5.50 -10.56 4.28
C VAL A 66 -6.85 -11.28 4.36
N LEU A 67 -7.97 -10.54 4.29
CA LEU A 67 -9.31 -11.11 4.30
C LEU A 67 -9.57 -12.00 3.07
N VAL A 68 -9.22 -11.53 1.87
CA VAL A 68 -9.35 -12.33 0.65
C VAL A 68 -8.51 -13.61 0.74
N ASN A 69 -7.28 -13.52 1.24
CA ASN A 69 -6.43 -14.69 1.46
C ASN A 69 -7.01 -15.67 2.48
N LEU A 70 -7.60 -15.16 3.55
CA LEU A 70 -8.28 -15.99 4.55
C LEU A 70 -9.48 -16.72 3.94
N LEU A 71 -10.29 -16.04 3.14
CA LEU A 71 -11.44 -16.64 2.44
C LEU A 71 -10.99 -17.72 1.45
N ILE A 72 -9.93 -17.46 0.69
CA ILE A 72 -9.42 -18.41 -0.30
C ILE A 72 -8.78 -19.63 0.36
N ASN A 73 -7.98 -19.45 1.41
CA ASN A 73 -7.41 -20.59 2.14
C ASN A 73 -8.54 -21.48 2.68
N ARG A 74 -9.53 -20.88 3.35
CA ARG A 74 -10.67 -21.63 3.89
C ARG A 74 -11.50 -22.34 2.81
N ALA A 75 -11.54 -21.82 1.58
CA ALA A 75 -12.32 -22.38 0.49
C ALA A 75 -11.57 -23.42 -0.38
N PHE A 76 -10.24 -23.33 -0.49
CA PHE A 76 -9.48 -24.09 -1.51
C PHE A 76 -8.22 -24.81 -1.01
N LEU A 77 -7.73 -24.54 0.21
CA LEU A 77 -6.46 -25.08 0.71
C LEU A 77 -6.56 -25.47 2.19
N ASP A 78 -6.37 -26.75 2.51
CA ASP A 78 -6.22 -27.26 3.89
C ASP A 78 -4.88 -26.87 4.55
N SER A 79 -4.17 -25.87 4.01
CA SER A 79 -2.91 -25.38 4.59
C SER A 79 -3.17 -24.16 5.48
N GLU A 80 -2.85 -24.27 6.77
CA GLU A 80 -2.84 -23.12 7.68
C GLU A 80 -1.76 -22.13 7.28
N ILE A 81 -2.15 -21.07 6.57
CA ILE A 81 -1.29 -19.89 6.40
C ILE A 81 -1.41 -19.05 7.68
N SER A 82 -0.27 -18.79 8.32
CA SER A 82 -0.17 -17.89 9.47
C SER A 82 -0.65 -16.48 9.09
N LEU A 83 -1.86 -16.13 9.51
CA LEU A 83 -2.48 -14.81 9.27
C LEU A 83 -1.64 -13.67 9.84
N LYS A 84 -0.95 -13.93 10.96
CA LYS A 84 -0.06 -12.98 11.59
C LYS A 84 1.12 -12.64 10.67
N ASP A 85 1.76 -13.65 10.08
CA ASP A 85 2.89 -13.42 9.18
C ASP A 85 2.45 -12.75 7.88
N LEU A 86 1.27 -13.11 7.36
CA LEU A 86 0.70 -12.47 6.18
C LEU A 86 0.38 -10.99 6.46
N ALA A 87 -0.25 -10.68 7.59
CA ALA A 87 -0.59 -9.31 7.98
C ALA A 87 0.67 -8.47 8.19
N ILE A 88 1.68 -9.00 8.90
CA ILE A 88 2.95 -8.30 9.12
C ILE A 88 3.64 -8.04 7.79
N ARG A 89 3.85 -9.06 6.95
CA ARG A 89 4.53 -8.88 5.66
C ARG A 89 3.80 -7.89 4.75
N SER A 90 2.48 -8.00 4.65
CA SER A 90 1.68 -7.10 3.81
C SER A 90 1.76 -5.66 4.31
N THR A 91 1.64 -5.46 5.62
CA THR A 91 1.74 -4.14 6.24
C THR A 91 3.13 -3.53 6.07
N THR A 92 4.20 -4.31 6.27
CA THR A 92 5.58 -3.85 6.07
C THR A 92 5.83 -3.47 4.62
N ILE A 93 5.37 -4.26 3.65
CA ILE A 93 5.53 -3.94 2.23
C ILE A 93 4.78 -2.64 1.88
N VAL A 94 3.54 -2.50 2.35
CA VAL A 94 2.72 -1.30 2.08
C VAL A 94 3.33 -0.06 2.71
N LEU A 95 3.72 -0.11 3.98
CA LEU A 95 4.33 1.03 4.67
C LEU A 95 5.69 1.38 4.05
N GLY A 96 6.49 0.38 3.68
CA GLY A 96 7.75 0.59 2.97
C GLY A 96 7.55 1.26 1.61
N ALA A 97 6.57 0.79 0.82
CA ALA A 97 6.22 1.40 -0.46
C ALA A 97 5.69 2.83 -0.28
N CYS A 98 4.86 3.09 0.73
CA CYS A 98 4.39 4.44 1.05
C CYS A 98 5.54 5.36 1.46
N PHE A 99 6.47 4.87 2.28
CA PHE A 99 7.64 5.63 2.71
C PHE A 99 8.54 6.00 1.52
N ILE A 100 8.87 5.02 0.67
CA ILE A 100 9.67 5.24 -0.54
C ILE A 100 8.95 6.18 -1.52
N GLY A 101 7.64 5.98 -1.73
CA GLY A 101 6.84 6.85 -2.60
C GLY A 101 6.80 8.29 -2.10
N THR A 102 6.66 8.49 -0.79
CA THR A 102 6.65 9.84 -0.18
C THR A 102 8.05 10.46 -0.16
N LEU A 103 9.12 9.66 -0.07
CA LEU A 103 10.51 10.15 -0.18
C LEU A 103 10.87 10.56 -1.60
N ALA A 104 10.54 9.72 -2.59
CA ALA A 104 10.74 10.04 -4.00
C ALA A 104 10.04 11.36 -4.36
N PHE A 105 8.89 11.61 -3.74
CA PHE A 105 8.14 12.84 -3.87
C PHE A 105 8.85 14.07 -3.27
N LEU A 106 9.58 13.93 -2.15
CA LEU A 106 10.33 15.05 -1.55
C LEU A 106 11.53 15.50 -2.40
N ILE A 107 12.04 14.59 -3.23
CA ILE A 107 13.26 14.80 -4.03
C ILE A 107 12.93 15.28 -5.45
N LEU A 108 11.70 15.04 -5.95
CA LEU A 108 11.18 15.45 -7.26
C LEU A 108 10.49 16.82 -7.21
#